data_AF-M7UQE9-F1
#
_entry.id   AF-M7UQE9-F1
#
_cell.length_a   1.000
_cell.length_b   1.000
_cell.length_c   1.000
_cell.angle_alpha   90.00
_cell.angle_beta   90.00
_cell.angle_gamma   90.00
#
_symmetry.space_group_name_H-M   'P 1'
#
loop_
_entity.id
_entity.type
_entity.pdbx_description
1 polymer ?
#
loop_
_entity_poly.entity_id
_entity_poly.type
_entity_poly.pdbx_seq_one_letter_code
_entity_poly.pdbx_strand_id
1 'polypeptide(L)'
;MHQPWSTSILYTSPQDPHSHLQTFCQSLKDTFTTAGFMLPEEKGRGLLLHATIVNTIYVRGVRQNSDTGTRATRTGNARGNQGRGRGGSSSGHGKHKARLTFDARDIISKYADFTWMRDVRVEKVAICRMGAKKKGDGDEEYEVEAEIEVSCI
;
A
#
# COMPACT_ATOMS: atom_id res chain seq x y z
N MET A 1 -0.39 13.28 1.21
CA MET A 1 -0.37 12.29 0.11
C MET A 1 0.93 12.43 -0.67
N HIS A 2 1.47 11.37 -1.26
CA HIS A 2 2.60 11.48 -2.21
C HIS A 2 2.18 12.26 -3.46
N GLN A 3 3.14 12.60 -4.32
CA GLN A 3 2.87 13.35 -5.54
C GLN A 3 1.83 12.64 -6.42
N PRO A 4 0.70 13.30 -6.77
CA PRO A 4 -0.43 12.62 -7.39
C PRO A 4 -0.13 12.10 -8.80
N TRP A 5 0.87 12.64 -9.50
CA TRP A 5 1.27 12.17 -10.84
C TRP A 5 2.15 10.90 -10.82
N SER A 6 2.63 10.48 -9.64
CA SER A 6 3.43 9.26 -9.48
C SER A 6 3.32 8.76 -8.04
N THR A 7 2.20 8.09 -7.73
CA THR A 7 1.95 7.50 -6.42
C THR A 7 1.81 5.99 -6.49
N SER A 8 2.08 5.31 -5.38
CA SER A 8 1.83 3.86 -5.18
C SER A 8 0.69 3.59 -4.20
N ILE A 9 0.11 4.65 -3.62
CA ILE A 9 -0.95 4.56 -2.62
C ILE A 9 -1.95 5.69 -2.84
N LEU A 10 -3.23 5.36 -2.70
CA LEU A 10 -4.32 6.32 -2.62
C LEU A 10 -5.12 6.00 -1.36
N TYR A 11 -5.43 7.04 -0.60
CA TYR A 11 -6.24 6.94 0.59
C TYR A 11 -7.15 8.16 0.69
N THR A 12 -8.22 8.03 1.47
CA THR A 12 -9.04 9.15 1.89
C THR A 12 -8.83 9.41 3.38
N SER A 13 -8.96 10.67 3.80
CA SER A 13 -8.95 11.05 5.22
C SER A 13 -10.37 11.15 5.74
N PRO A 14 -10.62 10.78 7.01
CA PRO A 14 -11.94 10.95 7.60
C PRO A 14 -12.32 12.43 7.65
N GLN A 15 -13.58 12.73 7.37
CA GLN A 15 -14.16 14.06 7.56
C GLN A 15 -14.80 14.09 8.96
N ASP A 16 -14.05 14.60 9.93
CA ASP A 16 -14.44 14.62 11.34
C ASP A 16 -14.25 16.04 11.93
N PRO A 17 -15.28 16.90 11.83
CA PRO A 17 -15.19 18.29 12.27
C PRO A 17 -14.85 18.47 13.75
N HIS A 18 -15.23 17.50 14.59
CA HIS A 18 -15.03 17.55 16.03
C HIS A 18 -13.79 16.77 16.49
N SER A 19 -13.07 16.14 15.57
CA SER A 19 -11.87 15.34 15.87
C SER A 19 -12.10 14.24 16.90
N HIS A 20 -13.32 13.69 17.00
CA HIS A 20 -13.64 12.59 17.90
C HIS A 20 -12.80 11.34 17.57
N LEU A 21 -12.77 10.95 16.29
CA LEU A 21 -12.03 9.79 15.83
C LEU A 21 -10.52 10.01 15.99
N GLN A 22 -10.05 11.21 15.66
CA GLN A 22 -8.64 11.58 15.83
C GLN A 22 -8.20 11.48 17.30
N THR A 23 -9.00 12.03 18.21
CA THR A 23 -8.72 12.02 19.66
C THR A 23 -8.73 10.61 20.21
N PHE A 24 -9.73 9.82 19.82
CA PHE A 24 -9.82 8.41 20.21
C PHE A 24 -8.60 7.59 19.74
N CYS A 25 -8.26 7.66 18.46
CA CYS A 25 -7.13 6.92 17.93
C CYS A 25 -5.79 7.39 18.51
N GLN A 26 -5.66 8.67 18.87
CA GLN A 26 -4.49 9.19 19.58
C GLN A 26 -4.40 8.58 20.98
N SER A 27 -5.51 8.52 21.73
CA SER A 27 -5.55 7.86 23.05
C SER A 27 -5.19 6.38 22.97
N LEU A 28 -5.62 5.67 21.93
CA LEU A 28 -5.22 4.27 21.71
C LEU A 28 -3.71 4.17 21.47
N LYS A 29 -3.18 4.98 20.55
CA LYS A 29 -1.75 5.02 20.25
C LYS A 29 -0.92 5.29 21.52
N ASP A 30 -1.30 6.30 22.29
CA ASP A 30 -0.60 6.68 23.52
C ASP A 30 -0.63 5.54 24.53
N THR A 31 -1.77 4.87 24.69
CA THR A 31 -1.92 3.70 25.58
C THR A 31 -0.94 2.58 25.21
N PHE A 32 -0.86 2.22 23.93
CA PHE A 32 0.05 1.17 23.46
C PHE A 32 1.52 1.59 23.53
N THR A 33 1.84 2.86 23.29
CA THR A 33 3.19 3.40 23.46
C THR A 33 3.61 3.37 24.93
N THR A 34 2.77 3.84 25.84
CA THR A 34 3.04 3.83 27.30
C THR A 34 3.23 2.41 27.84
N ALA A 35 2.43 1.45 27.35
CA ALA A 35 2.57 0.05 27.72
C ALA A 35 3.80 -0.65 27.09
N GLY A 36 4.56 0.04 26.23
CA GLY A 36 5.78 -0.50 25.60
C GLY A 36 5.53 -1.38 24.37
N PHE A 37 4.31 -1.40 23.84
CA PHE A 37 3.95 -2.17 22.64
C PHE A 37 4.20 -1.42 21.33
N MET A 38 4.35 -0.10 21.38
CA MET A 38 4.66 0.74 20.23
C MET A 38 5.85 1.66 20.53
N LEU A 39 6.78 1.77 19.59
CA LEU A 39 7.85 2.76 19.69
C LEU A 39 7.25 4.17 19.56
N PRO A 40 7.76 5.15 20.32
CA PRO A 40 7.40 6.55 20.10
C PRO A 40 7.73 6.95 18.66
N GLU A 41 6.81 7.64 18.00
CA GLU A 41 7.08 8.23 16.69
C GLU A 41 8.18 9.30 16.78
N GLU A 42 8.87 9.53 15.67
CA GLU A 42 9.83 10.62 15.56
C GLU A 42 9.17 11.97 15.88
N LYS A 43 9.94 12.88 16.51
CA LYS A 43 9.45 14.21 16.87
C LYS A 43 8.88 14.92 15.64
N GLY A 44 7.60 15.31 15.74
CA GLY A 44 6.89 16.04 14.68
C GLY A 44 6.02 15.18 13.77
N ARG A 45 6.02 13.84 13.93
CA ARG A 45 5.15 12.96 13.15
C ARG A 45 3.85 12.63 13.90
N GLY A 46 2.81 13.41 13.62
CA GLY A 46 1.45 13.18 14.14
C GLY A 46 0.79 11.93 13.56
N LEU A 47 -0.23 11.42 14.26
CA LEU A 47 -1.06 10.32 13.77
C LEU A 47 -1.92 10.80 12.59
N LEU A 48 -1.69 10.24 11.39
CA LEU A 48 -2.46 10.54 10.19
C LEU A 48 -3.51 9.45 9.94
N LEU A 49 -4.77 9.74 10.27
CA LEU A 49 -5.88 8.86 9.98
C LEU A 49 -6.21 8.83 8.49
N HIS A 50 -6.40 7.63 7.95
CA HIS A 50 -6.74 7.42 6.56
C HIS A 50 -7.39 6.05 6.35
N ALA A 51 -8.25 5.95 5.34
CA ALA A 51 -8.73 4.69 4.77
C ALA A 51 -8.03 4.47 3.42
N THR A 52 -7.24 3.40 3.32
CA THR A 52 -6.52 3.07 2.07
C THR A 52 -7.50 2.53 1.03
N ILE A 53 -7.53 3.16 -0.14
CA ILE A 53 -8.39 2.79 -1.29
C ILE A 53 -7.58 1.97 -2.30
N VAL A 54 -6.34 2.38 -2.59
CA VAL A 54 -5.44 1.70 -3.52
C VAL A 54 -4.07 1.59 -2.88
N ASN A 55 -3.45 0.42 -2.97
CA ASN A 55 -2.05 0.23 -2.59
C ASN A 55 -1.36 -0.78 -3.52
N THR A 56 -0.42 -0.30 -4.31
CA THR A 56 0.22 -1.11 -5.36
C THR A 56 1.26 -2.09 -4.82
N ILE A 57 1.59 -2.05 -3.53
CA ILE A 57 2.48 -3.06 -2.92
C ILE A 57 1.89 -4.47 -3.01
N TYR A 58 0.57 -4.59 -3.11
CA TYR A 58 -0.14 -5.86 -3.24
C TYR A 58 -0.20 -6.37 -4.68
N VAL A 59 0.18 -5.55 -5.66
CA VAL A 59 0.26 -5.98 -7.05
C VAL A 59 1.46 -6.90 -7.22
N ARG A 60 1.20 -8.20 -7.39
CA ARG A 60 2.24 -9.20 -7.61
C ARG A 60 2.77 -9.11 -9.03
N GLY A 61 4.07 -9.37 -9.20
CA GLY A 61 4.65 -9.65 -10.53
C GLY A 61 4.97 -8.43 -11.39
N VAL A 62 5.01 -7.21 -10.83
CA VAL A 62 5.43 -6.02 -11.57
C VAL A 62 6.92 -6.13 -11.91
N ARG A 63 7.22 -6.58 -13.13
CA ARG A 63 8.55 -6.49 -13.74
C ARG A 63 8.63 -5.12 -14.39
N GLN A 64 9.64 -4.31 -14.06
CA GLN A 64 9.99 -3.18 -14.91
C GLN A 64 10.34 -3.75 -16.28
N ASN A 65 9.45 -3.57 -17.25
CA ASN A 65 9.80 -3.77 -18.64
C ASN A 65 10.62 -2.54 -19.03
N SER A 66 11.93 -2.59 -18.80
CA SER A 66 12.88 -1.67 -19.42
C SER A 66 12.97 -2.02 -20.89
N ASP A 67 11.90 -1.79 -21.63
CA ASP A 67 11.83 -2.02 -23.07
C ASP A 67 11.23 -0.77 -23.72
N THR A 68 11.95 0.34 -23.58
CA THR A 68 11.93 1.40 -24.60
C THR A 68 12.58 0.83 -25.84
N GLY A 69 11.81 0.04 -26.58
CA GLY A 69 12.13 -0.40 -27.92
C GLY A 69 12.17 0.79 -28.86
N THR A 70 13.34 1.42 -29.00
CA THR A 70 13.70 2.11 -30.24
C THR A 70 13.63 1.07 -31.36
N ARG A 71 12.53 1.10 -32.11
CA ARG A 71 12.30 0.30 -33.31
C ARG A 71 13.23 0.81 -34.41
N ALA A 72 14.51 0.43 -34.34
CA ALA A 72 15.45 0.62 -35.43
C ALA A 72 15.40 -0.61 -36.35
N THR A 73 14.92 -0.36 -37.56
CA THR A 73 15.07 -1.20 -38.75
C THR A 73 16.48 -1.77 -38.88
N ARG A 74 16.60 -3.10 -39.02
CA ARG A 74 17.63 -3.72 -39.86
C ARG A 74 17.29 -5.17 -40.22
N THR A 75 17.10 -5.37 -41.51
CA THR A 75 17.17 -6.61 -42.28
C THR A 75 18.54 -7.28 -42.17
N GLY A 76 18.59 -8.61 -42.08
CA GLY A 76 19.81 -9.40 -42.26
C GLY A 76 19.69 -10.86 -41.84
N ASN A 77 19.65 -11.77 -42.82
CA ASN A 77 19.84 -13.21 -42.62
C ASN A 77 21.28 -13.51 -42.19
N ALA A 78 21.48 -14.38 -41.20
CA ALA A 78 22.67 -15.23 -41.12
C ALA A 78 22.45 -16.44 -40.20
N ARG A 79 22.65 -17.63 -40.78
CA ARG A 79 22.81 -18.92 -40.10
C ARG A 79 24.12 -18.89 -39.30
N GLY A 80 24.16 -19.46 -38.09
CA GLY A 80 25.39 -19.56 -37.31
C GLY A 80 25.28 -20.46 -36.08
N ASN A 81 26.17 -21.44 -36.04
CA ASN A 81 26.25 -22.63 -35.20
C ASN A 81 26.43 -22.43 -33.67
N GLN A 82 26.15 -23.52 -32.95
CA GLN A 82 26.37 -23.80 -31.52
C GLN A 82 27.74 -23.35 -30.98
N GLY A 83 27.71 -22.80 -29.76
CA GLY A 83 28.88 -22.66 -28.89
C GLY A 83 28.47 -22.87 -27.43
N ARG A 84 28.93 -23.99 -26.85
CA ARG A 84 28.81 -24.30 -25.41
C ARG A 84 29.70 -23.35 -24.60
N GLY A 85 29.08 -22.47 -23.82
CA GLY A 85 29.76 -21.61 -22.85
C GLY A 85 29.31 -21.95 -21.42
N ARG A 86 30.14 -22.72 -20.71
CA ARG A 86 30.01 -23.05 -19.29
C ARG A 86 30.55 -21.85 -18.50
N GLY A 87 29.67 -21.05 -17.91
CA GLY A 87 30.03 -19.92 -17.04
C GLY A 87 29.16 -19.96 -15.79
N GLY A 88 29.68 -20.56 -14.73
CA GLY A 88 29.05 -20.59 -13.42
C GLY A 88 29.27 -19.29 -12.66
N SER A 89 28.24 -18.94 -11.88
CA SER A 89 28.26 -18.10 -10.68
C SER A 89 28.87 -16.70 -10.80
N SER A 90 28.02 -15.69 -10.76
CA SER A 90 28.07 -14.72 -9.66
C SER A 90 26.91 -13.73 -9.78
N SER A 91 26.51 -13.18 -8.63
CA SER A 91 25.71 -11.96 -8.54
C SER A 91 24.21 -12.14 -8.83
N GLY A 92 23.53 -12.84 -7.92
CA GLY A 92 22.13 -12.56 -7.61
C GLY A 92 22.01 -11.16 -7.01
N HIS A 93 22.04 -10.13 -7.86
CA HIS A 93 21.49 -8.83 -7.49
C HIS A 93 19.98 -9.03 -7.39
N GLY A 94 19.48 -9.13 -6.15
CA GLY A 94 18.06 -9.08 -5.87
C GLY A 94 17.50 -7.83 -6.53
N LYS A 95 16.87 -8.01 -7.70
CA LYS A 95 16.14 -6.92 -8.37
C LYS A 95 15.15 -6.42 -7.35
N HIS A 96 15.43 -5.28 -6.73
CA HIS A 96 14.48 -4.60 -5.87
C HIS A 96 13.17 -4.57 -6.66
N LYS A 97 12.10 -5.17 -6.11
CA LYS A 97 10.78 -5.09 -6.72
C LYS A 97 10.50 -3.61 -6.91
N ALA A 98 10.52 -3.15 -8.16
CA ALA A 98 10.18 -1.79 -8.47
C ALA A 98 8.75 -1.55 -7.96
N ARG A 99 8.57 -0.53 -7.13
CA ARG A 99 7.23 -0.11 -6.70
C ARG A 99 6.49 0.39 -7.93
N LEU A 100 5.37 -0.25 -8.27
CA LEU A 100 4.49 0.23 -9.32
C LEU A 100 3.90 1.57 -8.89
N THR A 101 4.20 2.62 -9.64
CA THR A 101 3.52 3.92 -9.47
C THR A 101 2.54 4.14 -10.60
N PHE A 102 1.55 4.99 -10.35
CA PHE A 102 0.54 5.38 -11.32
C PHE A 102 0.22 6.88 -11.14
N ASP A 103 -0.30 7.48 -12.21
CA ASP A 103 -0.87 8.83 -12.17
C ASP A 103 -2.30 8.75 -11.60
N ALA A 104 -2.51 9.36 -10.46
CA ALA A 104 -3.78 9.36 -9.74
C ALA A 104 -4.62 10.62 -10.00
N ARG A 105 -4.15 11.59 -10.79
CA ARG A 105 -4.83 12.90 -10.94
C ARG A 105 -6.27 12.74 -11.44
N ASP A 106 -6.50 11.90 -12.43
CA ASP A 106 -7.83 11.65 -12.99
C ASP A 106 -8.75 10.95 -11.98
N ILE A 107 -8.21 9.98 -11.22
CA ILE A 107 -8.94 9.26 -10.18
C ILE A 107 -9.33 10.22 -9.05
N ILE A 108 -8.39 11.05 -8.59
CA ILE A 108 -8.62 12.06 -7.56
C ILE A 108 -9.69 13.03 -8.03
N SER A 109 -9.59 13.55 -9.26
CA SER A 109 -10.59 14.49 -9.80
C SER A 109 -11.97 13.85 -9.91
N LYS A 110 -12.05 12.57 -10.32
CA LYS A 110 -13.31 11.85 -10.46
C LYS A 110 -14.03 11.62 -9.13
N TYR A 111 -13.27 11.37 -8.07
CA TYR A 111 -13.81 11.02 -6.76
C TYR A 111 -13.63 12.10 -5.70
N ALA A 112 -13.35 13.35 -6.11
CA ALA A 112 -13.07 14.46 -5.19
C ALA A 112 -14.20 14.68 -4.17
N ASP A 113 -15.45 14.58 -4.62
CA ASP A 113 -16.65 14.76 -3.79
C ASP A 113 -17.34 13.43 -3.44
N PHE A 114 -16.68 12.30 -3.69
CA PHE A 114 -17.27 10.99 -3.46
C PHE A 114 -17.27 10.64 -1.97
N THR A 115 -18.47 10.46 -1.42
CA THR A 115 -18.66 10.03 -0.03
C THR A 115 -18.70 8.50 0.03
N TRP A 116 -17.61 7.89 0.47
CA TRP A 116 -17.50 6.43 0.63
C TRP A 116 -18.37 5.91 1.77
N MET A 117 -18.41 6.64 2.88
CA MET A 117 -19.12 6.32 4.10
C MET A 117 -19.54 7.63 4.76
N ARG A 118 -20.74 7.67 5.35
CA ARG A 118 -21.25 8.82 6.10
C ARG A 118 -21.94 8.34 7.37
N ASP A 119 -21.94 9.17 8.41
CA ASP A 119 -22.66 8.92 9.67
C ASP A 119 -22.34 7.55 10.29
N VAL A 120 -21.08 7.12 10.17
CA VAL A 120 -20.62 5.82 10.67
C VAL A 120 -20.19 5.97 12.12
N ARG A 121 -20.80 5.17 13.00
CA ARG A 121 -20.35 5.02 14.38
C ARG A 121 -19.25 3.98 14.46
N VAL A 122 -18.22 4.26 15.25
CA VAL A 122 -17.21 3.24 15.55
C VAL A 122 -17.70 2.42 16.73
N GLU A 123 -17.93 1.14 16.50
CA GLU A 123 -18.49 0.21 17.49
C GLU A 123 -17.44 -0.78 18.01
N LYS A 124 -16.34 -0.97 17.28
CA LYS A 124 -15.29 -1.93 17.63
C LYS A 124 -13.90 -1.44 17.31
N VAL A 125 -12.93 -1.94 18.08
CA VAL A 125 -11.50 -1.84 17.79
C VAL A 125 -10.88 -3.22 17.83
N ALA A 126 -10.10 -3.55 16.80
CA ALA A 126 -9.44 -4.83 16.66
C ALA A 126 -7.92 -4.66 16.53
N ILE A 127 -7.19 -5.60 17.12
CA ILE A 127 -5.78 -5.85 16.83
C ILE A 127 -5.73 -6.91 15.74
N CYS A 128 -5.13 -6.55 14.61
CA CYS A 128 -5.07 -7.40 13.43
C CYS A 128 -3.65 -7.84 13.13
N ARG A 129 -3.46 -9.12 12.82
CA ARG A 129 -2.19 -9.63 12.30
C ARG A 129 -1.94 -9.09 10.90
N MET A 130 -0.78 -8.48 10.70
CA MET A 130 -0.38 -7.97 9.39
C MET A 130 -0.21 -9.09 8.35
N GLY A 131 -0.63 -8.80 7.12
CA GLY A 131 -0.58 -9.74 6.01
C GLY A 131 -1.90 -10.48 5.84
N ALA A 132 -2.83 -9.85 5.12
CA ALA A 132 -4.15 -10.39 4.85
C ALA A 132 -4.07 -11.81 4.25
N LYS A 133 -5.05 -12.65 4.62
CA LYS A 133 -5.14 -14.06 4.25
C LYS A 133 -6.24 -14.22 3.22
N LYS A 134 -5.96 -15.01 2.19
CA LYS A 134 -6.94 -15.40 1.19
C LYS A 134 -8.07 -16.20 1.81
N LYS A 135 -9.29 -15.80 1.53
CA LYS A 135 -10.52 -16.55 1.76
C LYS A 135 -10.82 -17.39 0.50
N GLY A 136 -11.79 -18.30 0.63
CA GLY A 136 -12.14 -19.24 -0.44
C GLY A 136 -12.75 -18.59 -1.69
N ASP A 137 -13.23 -17.35 -1.57
CA ASP A 137 -13.87 -16.55 -2.62
C ASP A 137 -12.89 -15.66 -3.42
N GLY A 138 -11.62 -15.58 -3.00
CA GLY A 138 -10.61 -14.73 -3.63
C GLY A 138 -10.36 -13.41 -2.91
N ASP A 139 -11.15 -13.07 -1.89
CA ASP A 139 -10.92 -11.90 -1.05
C ASP A 139 -9.79 -12.17 -0.05
N GLU A 140 -9.10 -11.10 0.37
CA GLU A 140 -8.06 -11.15 1.39
C GLU A 140 -8.51 -10.35 2.61
N GLU A 141 -8.54 -10.98 3.78
CA GLU A 141 -8.95 -10.35 5.04
C GLU A 141 -7.82 -10.41 6.07
N TYR A 142 -7.73 -9.38 6.92
CA TYR A 142 -6.84 -9.43 8.07
C TYR A 142 -7.35 -10.44 9.11
N GLU A 143 -6.43 -11.15 9.75
CA GLU A 143 -6.74 -12.05 10.85
C GLU A 143 -6.83 -11.25 12.16
N VAL A 144 -7.96 -11.33 12.87
CA VAL A 144 -8.19 -10.62 14.13
C VAL A 144 -7.59 -11.42 15.29
N GLU A 145 -6.67 -10.81 16.03
CA GLU A 145 -6.03 -11.41 17.20
C GLU A 145 -6.84 -11.15 18.48
N ALA A 146 -7.42 -9.95 18.58
CA ALA A 146 -8.27 -9.54 19.68
C ALA A 146 -9.15 -8.37 19.23
N GLU A 147 -10.36 -8.27 19.77
CA GLU A 147 -11.23 -7.12 19.57
C GLU A 147 -11.95 -6.74 20.86
N ILE A 148 -12.31 -5.46 20.94
CA ILE A 148 -13.17 -4.92 21.99
C ILE A 148 -14.31 -4.14 21.35
N GLU A 149 -15.45 -4.13 22.01
CA GLU A 149 -16.50 -3.16 21.73
C GLU A 149 -16.12 -1.81 22.35
N VAL A 150 -16.44 -0.74 21.65
CA VAL A 150 -16.23 0.62 22.16
C VAL A 150 -17.57 1.32 22.27
N SER A 151 -17.79 1.95 23.42
CA SER A 151 -18.98 2.74 23.67
C SER A 151 -18.93 3.99 22.79
N CYS A 152 -19.60 3.88 21.64
CA CYS A 152 -19.98 4.89 20.65
C CYS A 152 -19.17 6.20 20.64
N ILE A 153 -18.32 6.33 19.62
CA ILE A 153 -17.78 7.61 19.13
C ILE A 153 -18.17 7.83 17.66
#